data_AF-A0A852CA29-F1
#
_entry.id   AF-A0A852CA29-F1
#
_cell.length_a   1.000
_cell.length_b   1.000
_cell.length_c   1.000
_cell.angle_alpha   90.00
_cell.angle_beta   90.00
_cell.angle_gamma   90.00
#
_symmetry.space_group_name_H-M   'P 1'
#
loop_
_entity.id
_entity.type
_entity.pdbx_description
1 polymer ?
#
loop_
_entity_poly.entity_id
_entity_poly.type
_entity_poly.pdbx_seq_one_letter_code
_entity_poly.pdbx_strand_id
1 'polypeptide(L)'
;PHILEMAAHPGDPEPGDLIEIFRPAYQHWALYLGDGYIINVAPIDEGSPNRFASATSVFSRKARVRMQLLKDVVGNDTYCVNNKYDGIYTPLPVREIIRRAQRLIDQEVSYDVLGNNCEHFVTSLRYGKAVSGQANRAITAIGVATVAASAVTLLSFLRSRTRERQY
;
A
#
# COMPACT_ATOMS: atom_id res chain seq x y z
N PRO A 1 5.64 -20.70 -25.76
CA PRO A 1 6.14 -19.34 -25.46
C PRO A 1 5.05 -18.29 -25.75
N HIS A 2 4.16 -18.07 -24.78
CA HIS A 2 3.14 -17.03 -24.83
C HIS A 2 3.63 -15.84 -24.00
N ILE A 3 4.31 -14.90 -24.65
CA ILE A 3 4.60 -13.57 -24.11
C ILE A 3 4.23 -12.58 -25.21
N LEU A 4 2.98 -12.17 -25.20
CA LEU A 4 2.41 -10.97 -25.80
C LEU A 4 1.19 -10.75 -24.90
N GLU A 5 1.08 -9.69 -24.10
CA GLU A 5 1.01 -8.30 -24.54
C GLU A 5 1.06 -7.43 -23.27
N MET A 6 2.25 -6.99 -22.87
CA MET A 6 2.36 -5.88 -21.91
C MET A 6 2.17 -4.61 -22.72
N ALA A 7 0.91 -4.18 -22.88
CA ALA A 7 0.55 -2.95 -23.59
C ALA A 7 1.33 -1.77 -23.01
N ALA A 8 2.40 -1.38 -23.70
CA ALA A 8 3.29 -0.28 -23.36
C ALA A 8 2.72 1.07 -23.84
N HIS A 9 1.42 1.31 -23.66
CA HIS A 9 0.79 2.61 -23.84
C HIS A 9 -0.11 2.88 -22.64
N PRO A 10 0.42 3.38 -21.50
CA PRO A 10 -0.46 3.95 -20.50
C PRO A 10 -0.97 5.25 -21.12
N GLY A 11 -2.26 5.33 -21.41
CA GLY A 11 -2.87 6.60 -21.79
C GLY A 11 -2.52 7.69 -20.78
N ASP A 12 -2.62 8.95 -21.21
CA ASP A 12 -2.43 10.07 -20.28
C ASP A 12 -3.32 9.86 -19.05
N PRO A 13 -2.77 10.00 -17.83
CA PRO A 13 -3.52 9.72 -16.61
C PRO A 13 -4.76 10.62 -16.52
N GLU A 14 -5.87 10.06 -16.06
CA GLU A 14 -7.13 10.78 -15.85
C GLU A 14 -7.30 11.14 -14.37
N PRO A 15 -7.97 12.28 -14.05
CA PRO A 15 -8.22 12.66 -12.66
C PRO A 15 -8.88 11.53 -11.87
N GLY A 16 -8.27 11.17 -10.74
CA GLY A 16 -8.68 10.08 -9.89
C GLY A 16 -7.87 8.78 -10.06
N ASP A 17 -7.07 8.67 -11.12
CA ASP A 17 -6.23 7.50 -11.36
C ASP A 17 -5.16 7.30 -10.31
N LEU A 18 -4.92 6.03 -9.96
CA LEU A 18 -3.78 5.63 -9.15
C LEU A 18 -2.54 5.56 -10.03
N ILE A 19 -1.46 6.18 -9.57
CA ILE A 19 -0.16 6.17 -10.24
C ILE A 19 0.79 5.34 -9.41
N GLU A 20 1.36 4.30 -10.03
CA GLU A 20 2.44 3.50 -9.45
C GLU A 20 3.77 3.95 -10.06
N ILE A 21 4.71 4.37 -9.22
CA ILE A 21 6.03 4.86 -9.61
C ILE A 21 7.07 3.81 -9.17
N PHE A 22 7.86 3.35 -10.14
CA PHE A 22 8.79 2.26 -9.98
C PHE A 22 10.14 2.72 -9.41
N ARG A 23 10.30 2.70 -8.09
CA ARG A 23 11.61 2.95 -7.47
C ARG A 23 12.42 1.64 -7.39
N PRO A 24 13.76 1.71 -7.39
CA PRO A 24 14.61 0.52 -7.31
C PRO A 24 14.39 -0.36 -6.07
N ALA A 25 13.99 0.22 -4.94
CA ALA A 25 13.86 -0.49 -3.66
C ALA A 25 12.42 -0.65 -3.16
N TYR A 26 11.45 0.09 -3.71
CA TYR A 26 10.05 0.04 -3.31
C TYR A 26 9.16 0.65 -4.40
N GLN A 27 7.85 0.43 -4.30
CA GLN A 27 6.89 1.06 -5.19
C GLN A 27 6.26 2.26 -4.49
N HIS A 28 6.30 3.42 -5.13
CA HIS A 28 5.65 4.62 -4.61
C HIS A 28 4.28 4.78 -5.25
N TRP A 29 3.30 5.25 -4.48
CA TRP A 29 1.92 5.39 -4.91
C TRP A 29 1.47 6.83 -4.78
N ALA A 30 0.79 7.30 -5.81
CA ALA A 30 0.18 8.63 -5.87
C ALA A 30 -1.21 8.55 -6.52
N LEU A 31 -1.99 9.63 -6.39
CA LEU A 31 -3.27 9.77 -7.07
C LEU A 31 -3.22 11.01 -7.97
N TYR A 32 -3.61 10.85 -9.23
CA TYR A 32 -3.59 11.92 -10.20
C TYR A 32 -4.78 12.88 -10.01
N LEU A 33 -4.49 14.17 -9.98
CA LEU A 33 -5.48 15.22 -9.73
C LEU A 33 -5.97 15.90 -11.02
N GLY A 34 -5.23 15.76 -12.12
CA GLY A 34 -5.39 16.56 -13.34
C GLY A 34 -4.21 17.50 -13.57
N ASP A 35 -4.08 18.00 -14.80
CA ASP A 35 -3.11 19.04 -15.19
C ASP A 35 -1.64 18.74 -14.81
N GLY A 36 -1.24 17.47 -14.83
CA GLY A 36 0.10 17.03 -14.46
C GLY A 36 0.36 16.97 -12.96
N TYR A 37 -0.64 17.22 -12.11
CA TYR A 37 -0.52 17.18 -10.66
C TYR A 37 -0.95 15.83 -10.08
N ILE A 38 -0.24 15.43 -9.03
CA ILE A 38 -0.57 14.30 -8.18
C ILE A 38 -0.67 14.73 -6.73
N ILE A 39 -1.32 13.88 -5.92
CA ILE A 39 -1.24 13.89 -4.47
C ILE A 39 -0.53 12.63 -3.98
N ASN A 40 0.40 12.79 -3.06
CA ASN A 40 1.11 11.69 -2.41
C ASN A 40 1.49 12.06 -0.97
N VAL A 41 1.84 11.03 -0.20
CA VAL A 41 2.46 11.21 1.10
C VAL A 41 3.97 11.30 0.89
N ALA A 42 4.62 12.33 1.44
CA ALA A 42 6.05 12.57 1.33
C ALA A 42 6.68 12.80 2.72
N PRO A 43 7.89 12.26 3.02
CA PRO A 43 8.58 12.55 4.26
C PRO A 43 8.84 14.06 4.45
N ILE A 44 8.77 14.56 5.68
CA ILE A 44 9.02 15.98 5.97
C ILE A 44 10.51 16.34 5.85
N ASP A 45 11.42 15.38 6.07
CA ASP A 45 12.87 15.59 6.21
C ASP A 45 13.72 15.45 4.93
N GLU A 46 13.14 15.57 3.73
CA GLU A 46 13.89 15.48 2.45
C GLU A 46 14.89 16.64 2.18
N GLY A 47 15.31 17.38 3.21
CA GLY A 47 16.37 18.40 3.15
C GLY A 47 17.73 17.97 3.73
N SER A 48 17.85 16.79 4.33
CA SER A 48 19.12 16.34 4.94
C SER A 48 19.84 15.30 4.04
N PRO A 49 21.08 15.58 3.57
CA PRO A 49 21.82 14.70 2.67
C PRO A 49 22.37 13.43 3.35
N ASN A 50 22.13 13.21 4.65
CA ASN A 50 22.65 12.05 5.36
C ASN A 50 21.76 10.82 5.19
N ARG A 51 22.05 10.12 4.08
CA ARG A 51 21.82 8.69 3.88
C ARG A 51 22.36 7.90 5.10
N PHE A 52 21.67 6.83 5.46
CA PHE A 52 21.93 5.90 6.58
C PHE A 52 21.40 6.30 7.96
N ALA A 53 20.09 6.44 8.08
CA ALA A 53 19.44 6.30 9.38
C ALA A 53 19.16 4.80 9.61
N SER A 54 19.70 4.28 10.71
CA SER A 54 19.59 2.89 11.18
C SER A 54 18.18 2.29 11.06
N ALA A 55 18.10 0.96 10.95
CA ALA A 55 16.86 0.18 10.93
C ALA A 55 15.91 0.44 12.13
N THR A 56 16.38 1.16 13.16
CA THR A 56 15.61 1.60 14.33
C THR A 56 14.92 2.97 14.17
N SER A 57 15.31 3.80 13.20
CA SER A 57 14.64 5.09 12.87
C SER A 57 13.39 4.93 11.99
N VAL A 58 13.02 3.68 11.74
CA VAL A 58 12.05 3.22 10.74
C VAL A 58 10.60 3.33 11.24
N PHE A 59 10.37 3.58 12.53
CA PHE A 59 9.07 3.38 13.20
C PHE A 59 8.22 4.62 13.50
N SER A 60 8.66 5.84 13.15
CA SER A 60 7.77 7.01 13.18
C SER A 60 8.46 8.18 12.49
N ARG A 61 8.40 8.20 11.16
CA ARG A 61 8.70 9.45 10.44
C ARG A 61 7.40 10.23 10.34
N LYS A 62 7.46 11.54 10.55
CA LYS A 62 6.34 12.40 10.16
C LYS A 62 6.41 12.57 8.64
N ALA A 63 5.26 12.39 7.99
CA ALA A 63 5.12 12.70 6.58
C ALA A 63 4.04 13.78 6.42
N ARG A 64 4.05 14.40 5.24
CA ARG A 64 3.06 15.38 4.85
C ARG A 64 2.43 14.96 3.54
N VAL A 65 1.13 15.15 3.44
CA VAL A 65 0.42 15.01 2.17
C VAL A 65 0.77 16.21 1.31
N ARG A 66 1.28 15.99 0.10
CA ARG A 66 1.70 17.05 -0.80
C ARG A 66 1.00 16.93 -2.15
N MET A 67 0.66 18.09 -2.72
CA MET A 67 0.35 18.22 -4.14
C MET A 67 1.64 18.54 -4.89
N GLN A 68 2.00 17.73 -5.87
CA GLN A 68 3.27 17.83 -6.59
C GLN A 68 3.06 17.58 -8.08
N LEU A 69 3.98 18.08 -8.90
CA LEU A 69 4.00 17.75 -10.32
C LEU A 69 4.45 16.28 -10.49
N LEU A 70 3.69 15.52 -11.27
CA LEU A 70 3.97 14.11 -11.56
C LEU A 70 5.39 13.93 -12.07
N LYS A 71 5.80 14.75 -13.05
CA LYS A 71 7.14 14.72 -13.65
C LYS A 71 8.27 14.90 -12.62
N ASP A 72 8.07 15.75 -11.61
CA ASP A 72 9.09 16.05 -10.61
C ASP A 72 9.22 14.91 -9.61
N VAL A 73 8.09 14.30 -9.23
CA VAL A 73 8.08 13.13 -8.35
C VAL A 73 8.64 11.91 -9.08
N VAL A 74 8.28 11.68 -10.34
CA VAL A 74 8.82 10.57 -11.15
C VAL A 74 10.34 10.73 -11.33
N GLY A 75 10.80 11.92 -11.73
CA GLY A 75 12.22 12.15 -11.98
C GLY A 75 12.78 11.25 -13.08
N ASN A 76 13.76 10.42 -12.74
CA ASN A 76 14.40 9.47 -13.67
C ASN A 76 13.77 8.06 -13.64
N ASP A 77 12.78 7.84 -12.79
CA ASP A 77 12.09 6.54 -12.69
C ASP A 77 10.97 6.44 -13.73
N THR A 78 10.34 5.27 -13.82
CA THR A 78 9.16 5.06 -14.66
C THR A 78 7.89 5.01 -13.81
N TYR A 79 6.73 5.20 -14.46
CA TYR A 79 5.43 5.06 -13.80
C TYR A 79 4.40 4.43 -14.73
N CYS A 80 3.31 3.95 -14.14
CA CYS A 80 2.11 3.58 -14.88
C CYS A 80 0.83 4.00 -14.14
N VAL A 81 -0.27 4.11 -14.88
CA VAL A 81 -1.61 4.13 -14.29
C VAL A 81 -1.95 2.70 -13.85
N ASN A 82 -2.28 2.52 -12.57
CA ASN A 82 -2.56 1.21 -12.00
C ASN A 82 -3.76 1.21 -11.04
N ASN A 83 -4.96 1.23 -11.61
CA ASN A 83 -6.23 1.09 -10.88
C ASN A 83 -6.55 -0.39 -10.53
N LYS A 84 -5.56 -1.17 -10.05
CA LYS A 84 -5.65 -2.63 -9.86
C LYS A 84 -6.81 -3.14 -9.00
N TYR A 85 -7.44 -2.27 -8.21
CA TYR A 85 -8.53 -2.66 -7.32
C TYR A 85 -9.93 -2.38 -7.88
N ASP A 86 -10.06 -1.78 -9.07
CA ASP A 86 -11.36 -1.46 -9.68
C ASP A 86 -12.22 -2.71 -9.96
N GLY A 87 -11.59 -3.87 -10.17
CA GLY A 87 -12.30 -5.15 -10.31
C GLY A 87 -12.90 -5.70 -9.00
N ILE A 88 -12.52 -5.13 -7.85
CA ILE A 88 -12.94 -5.59 -6.51
C ILE A 88 -13.76 -4.50 -5.80
N TYR A 89 -13.38 -3.24 -5.97
CA TYR A 89 -14.02 -2.09 -5.35
C TYR A 89 -14.44 -1.07 -6.40
N THR A 90 -15.69 -0.62 -6.32
CA THR A 90 -16.18 0.49 -7.12
C THR A 90 -15.46 1.78 -6.70
N PRO A 91 -14.80 2.51 -7.62
CA PRO A 91 -14.23 3.81 -7.30
C PRO A 91 -15.34 4.82 -6.97
N LEU A 92 -15.03 5.78 -6.12
CA LEU A 92 -15.89 6.93 -5.85
C LEU A 92 -16.02 7.80 -7.11
N PRO A 93 -17.06 8.63 -7.24
CA PRO A 93 -17.14 9.62 -8.31
C PRO A 93 -15.88 10.49 -8.33
N VAL A 94 -15.31 10.76 -9.50
CA VAL A 94 -14.05 11.53 -9.64
C VAL A 94 -14.08 12.83 -8.84
N ARG A 95 -15.18 13.59 -8.92
CA ARG A 95 -15.37 14.83 -8.15
C ARG A 95 -15.21 14.61 -6.64
N GLU A 96 -15.66 13.48 -6.11
CA GLU A 96 -15.52 13.13 -4.70
C GLU A 96 -14.07 12.77 -4.36
N ILE A 97 -13.40 12.01 -5.21
CA ILE A 97 -11.98 11.65 -5.05
C ILE A 97 -11.14 12.92 -4.95
N ILE A 98 -11.28 13.83 -5.92
CA ILE A 98 -10.53 15.10 -5.95
C ILE A 98 -10.87 15.97 -4.74
N ARG A 99 -12.15 16.09 -4.37
CA ARG A 99 -12.58 16.84 -3.18
C ARG A 99 -11.95 16.30 -1.89
N ARG A 100 -11.87 14.98 -1.74
CA ARG A 100 -11.21 14.34 -0.58
C ARG A 100 -9.72 14.61 -0.59
N ALA A 101 -9.06 14.43 -1.73
CA ALA A 101 -7.63 14.66 -1.89
C ALA A 101 -7.24 16.09 -1.48
N GLN A 102 -7.94 17.08 -2.02
CA GLN A 102 -7.66 18.50 -1.76
C GLN A 102 -7.76 18.88 -0.28
N ARG A 103 -8.70 18.27 0.47
CA ARG A 103 -8.84 18.53 1.92
C ARG A 103 -7.67 18.02 2.76
N LEU A 104 -6.92 17.05 2.25
CA LEU A 104 -5.81 16.43 2.97
C LEU A 104 -4.47 17.07 2.64
N ILE A 105 -4.39 17.97 1.66
CA ILE A 105 -3.14 18.68 1.32
C ILE A 105 -2.58 19.38 2.56
N ASP A 106 -1.26 19.28 2.72
CA ASP A 106 -0.47 19.82 3.83
C ASP A 106 -0.72 19.22 5.22
N GLN A 107 -1.63 18.23 5.34
CA GLN A 107 -1.81 17.52 6.60
C GLN A 107 -0.60 16.63 6.93
N GLU A 108 -0.19 16.63 8.19
CA GLU A 108 0.82 15.69 8.70
C GLU A 108 0.17 14.34 9.02
N VAL A 109 0.83 13.27 8.60
CA VAL A 109 0.40 11.89 8.84
C VAL A 109 1.56 11.08 9.42
N SER A 110 1.24 10.10 10.27
CA SER A 110 2.22 9.14 10.80
C SER A 110 2.68 8.21 9.68
N TYR A 111 4.00 8.09 9.49
CA TYR A 111 4.59 7.33 8.40
C TYR A 111 5.30 6.07 8.90
N ASP A 112 4.63 4.94 8.70
CA ASP A 112 5.23 3.61 8.60
C ASP A 112 5.79 3.33 7.19
N VAL A 113 6.76 2.43 7.15
CA VAL A 113 7.74 2.18 6.09
C VAL A 113 7.11 1.96 4.70
N LEU A 114 7.29 2.97 3.86
CA LEU A 114 7.41 2.98 2.39
C LEU A 114 6.65 1.88 1.61
N GLY A 115 5.65 2.30 0.84
CA GLY A 115 4.82 1.46 -0.02
C GLY A 115 3.42 1.26 0.56
N ASN A 116 3.31 0.63 1.73
CA ASN A 116 2.01 0.31 2.35
C ASN A 116 1.18 1.57 2.65
N ASN A 117 1.80 2.62 3.19
CA ASN A 117 1.07 3.84 3.56
C ASN A 117 0.69 4.68 2.36
N CYS A 118 1.55 4.79 1.35
CA CYS A 118 1.22 5.49 0.12
C CYS A 118 0.06 4.79 -0.60
N GLU A 119 0.10 3.47 -0.70
CA GLU A 119 -0.97 2.65 -1.30
C GLU A 119 -2.27 2.77 -0.50
N HIS A 120 -2.21 2.64 0.84
CA HIS A 120 -3.37 2.84 1.73
C HIS A 120 -3.97 4.23 1.58
N PHE A 121 -3.14 5.26 1.50
CA PHE A 121 -3.58 6.63 1.36
C PHE A 121 -4.36 6.82 0.06
N VAL A 122 -3.79 6.45 -1.09
CA VAL A 122 -4.42 6.69 -2.39
C VAL A 122 -5.66 5.82 -2.60
N THR A 123 -5.67 4.59 -2.07
CA THR A 123 -6.85 3.72 -2.10
C THR A 123 -7.97 4.23 -1.20
N SER A 124 -7.64 4.82 -0.04
CA SER A 124 -8.64 5.48 0.82
C SER A 124 -9.32 6.66 0.12
N LEU A 125 -8.58 7.37 -0.74
CA LEU A 125 -9.12 8.45 -1.58
C LEU A 125 -10.00 7.90 -2.71
N ARG A 126 -9.51 6.92 -3.47
CA ARG A 126 -10.24 6.39 -4.65
C ARG A 126 -11.47 5.56 -4.28
N TYR A 127 -11.36 4.68 -3.27
CA TYR A 127 -12.40 3.69 -2.93
C TYR A 127 -13.14 4.00 -1.63
N GLY A 128 -12.72 5.05 -0.90
CA GLY A 128 -13.25 5.35 0.42
C GLY A 128 -12.81 4.39 1.52
N LYS A 129 -11.85 3.50 1.24
CA LYS A 129 -11.26 2.56 2.20
C LYS A 129 -9.80 2.30 1.85
N ALA A 130 -8.94 2.20 2.86
CA ALA A 130 -7.52 1.89 2.66
C ALA A 130 -7.35 0.40 2.35
N VAL A 131 -6.62 0.08 1.28
CA VAL A 131 -6.32 -1.29 0.84
C VAL A 131 -4.85 -1.35 0.44
N SER A 132 -4.12 -2.40 0.84
CA SER A 132 -2.79 -2.71 0.33
C SER A 132 -2.66 -4.15 -0.09
N GLY A 133 -1.69 -4.43 -0.96
CA GLY A 133 -1.35 -5.79 -1.39
C GLY A 133 -0.96 -6.73 -0.23
N GLN A 134 -0.51 -6.19 0.91
CA GLN A 134 -0.16 -6.98 2.10
C GLN A 134 -1.39 -7.36 2.94
N ALA A 135 -2.32 -6.43 3.14
CA ALA A 135 -3.56 -6.68 3.88
C ALA A 135 -4.44 -7.73 3.18
N ASN A 136 -4.46 -7.73 1.84
CA ASN A 136 -5.24 -8.71 1.08
C ASN A 136 -4.61 -10.12 1.13
N ARG A 137 -3.27 -10.23 1.12
CA ARG A 137 -2.57 -11.53 1.27
C ARG A 137 -2.85 -12.18 2.63
N ALA A 138 -3.01 -11.39 3.69
CA ALA A 138 -3.38 -11.90 5.02
C ALA A 138 -4.80 -12.50 5.03
N ILE A 139 -5.76 -11.88 4.32
CA ILE A 139 -7.13 -12.40 4.18
C ILE A 139 -7.14 -13.67 3.33
N THR A 140 -6.38 -13.72 2.22
CA THR A 140 -6.27 -14.93 1.38
C THR A 140 -5.56 -16.09 2.13
N ALA A 141 -4.58 -15.80 3.00
CA ALA A 141 -3.89 -16.81 3.80
C ALA A 141 -4.78 -17.43 4.89
N ILE A 142 -5.77 -16.69 5.41
CA ILE A 142 -6.76 -17.25 6.36
C ILE A 142 -7.73 -18.21 5.64
N GLY A 143 -7.95 -18.03 4.32
CA GLY A 143 -8.83 -18.87 3.51
C GLY A 143 -8.27 -20.23 3.07
N VAL A 144 -6.99 -20.54 3.33
CA VAL A 144 -6.36 -21.81 2.91
C VAL A 144 -5.79 -22.63 4.09
N ALA A 145 -5.92 -22.17 5.34
CA ALA A 145 -5.39 -22.85 6.52
C ALA A 145 -6.43 -23.59 7.40
N THR A 146 -7.62 -23.90 6.88
CA THR A 146 -8.53 -24.86 7.52
C THR A 146 -8.43 -26.20 6.80
N VAL A 147 -7.62 -27.13 7.34
CA VAL A 147 -7.94 -28.58 7.44
C VAL A 147 -6.90 -29.39 8.24
N ALA A 148 -5.66 -28.93 8.50
CA ALA A 148 -4.65 -29.81 9.11
C ALA A 148 -4.19 -29.44 10.54
N ALA A 149 -5.12 -29.16 11.47
CA ALA A 149 -4.78 -28.99 12.90
C ALA A 149 -5.71 -29.76 13.86
N SER A 150 -6.36 -30.84 13.41
CA SER A 150 -7.27 -31.65 14.24
C SER A 150 -6.64 -32.94 14.80
N ALA A 151 -5.33 -33.18 14.67
CA ALA A 151 -4.72 -34.45 15.07
C ALA A 151 -3.72 -34.39 16.26
N VAL A 152 -3.29 -33.20 16.73
CA VAL A 152 -2.19 -33.11 17.71
C VAL A 152 -2.65 -32.86 19.15
N THR A 153 -3.90 -32.46 19.39
CA THR A 153 -4.38 -32.15 20.74
C THR A 153 -4.92 -33.35 21.53
N LEU A 154 -5.26 -34.48 20.90
CA LEU A 154 -5.83 -35.64 21.60
C LEU A 154 -4.78 -36.52 22.31
N LEU A 155 -3.52 -36.52 21.83
CA LEU A 155 -2.45 -37.34 22.42
C LEU A 155 -1.83 -36.72 23.68
N SER A 156 -1.88 -35.38 23.81
CA SER A 156 -1.35 -34.69 25.00
C SER A 156 -2.26 -34.83 26.22
N PHE A 157 -3.56 -35.04 26.02
CA PHE A 157 -4.53 -35.26 27.13
C PHE A 157 -4.51 -36.69 27.68
N LEU A 158 -4.10 -37.68 26.86
CA LEU A 158 -4.04 -39.09 27.29
C LEU A 158 -2.77 -39.42 28.09
N ARG A 159 -1.72 -38.57 28.04
CA ARG A 159 -0.45 -38.81 28.73
C ARG A 159 -0.39 -38.22 30.15
N SER A 160 -1.28 -37.28 30.51
CA SER A 160 -1.31 -36.68 31.85
C SER A 160 -2.08 -37.52 32.88
N ARG A 161 -3.09 -38.32 32.45
CA ARG A 161 -3.88 -39.15 33.38
C ARG A 161 -3.17 -40.41 33.88
N THR A 162 -2.16 -40.92 33.18
CA THR A 162 -1.45 -42.15 33.59
C THR A 162 -0.33 -41.87 34.59
N ARG A 163 0.01 -40.59 34.82
CA ARG A 163 1.12 -40.19 35.70
C ARG A 163 0.69 -39.66 37.08
N GLU A 164 -0.59 -39.80 37.43
CA GLU A 164 -1.14 -39.50 38.76
C GLU A 164 -1.58 -40.75 39.56
N ARG A 165 -1.27 -41.97 39.08
CA ARG A 165 -1.55 -43.23 39.82
C ARG A 165 -0.31 -43.92 40.38
N GLN A 166 0.67 -43.14 40.81
CA GLN A 166 1.73 -43.62 41.70
C GLN A 166 1.78 -42.73 42.95
N TYR A 167 0.80 -42.92 43.83
CA TYR A 167 0.88 -42.81 45.29
C TYR A 167 -0.23 -43.70 45.88
#